data_AF-A0A2V8UL09-F1
#
_entry.id   AF-A0A2V8UL09-F1
#
_cell.length_a   1.000
_cell.length_b   1.000
_cell.length_c   1.000
_cell.angle_alpha   90.00
_cell.angle_beta   90.00
_cell.angle_gamma   90.00
#
_symmetry.space_group_name_H-M   'P 1'
#
loop_
_entity.id
_entity.type
_entity.pdbx_description
1 polymer ?
#
loop_
_entity_poly.entity_id
_entity_poly.type
_entity_poly.pdbx_seq_one_letter_code
_entity_poly.pdbx_strand_id
1 'polypeptide(L)'
;MPRVLDPFRFVLIAVAGWMNQHQLQIIDYLREENRVLREQLGGRRVRFNDDQRRRLAVKAKGLGRRLLAEVATIVTPETLLAWHRKLIAHKYDGTAQRAGASENSPRYREVGGPVTRVPLIRRERGFRGNV
;
A
#
# COMPACT_ATOMS: atom_id res chain seq x y z
N MET A 1 -35.33 -20.50 -26.34
CA MET A 1 -34.38 -21.36 -27.08
C MET A 1 -33.21 -21.67 -26.15
N PRO A 2 -33.08 -22.91 -25.61
CA PRO A 2 -31.99 -23.22 -24.69
C PRO A 2 -30.68 -23.18 -25.47
N ARG A 3 -29.72 -22.39 -24.99
CA ARG A 3 -28.35 -22.39 -25.51
C ARG A 3 -27.76 -23.74 -25.16
N VAL A 4 -27.70 -24.65 -26.14
CA VAL A 4 -26.92 -25.89 -26.04
C VAL A 4 -25.53 -25.50 -25.56
N LEU A 5 -25.14 -25.97 -24.38
CA LEU A 5 -23.82 -25.69 -23.83
C LEU A 5 -22.80 -26.28 -24.79
N ASP A 6 -22.03 -25.41 -25.42
CA ASP A 6 -20.91 -25.80 -26.27
C ASP A 6 -20.01 -26.78 -25.50
N PRO A 7 -19.62 -27.94 -26.06
CA PRO A 7 -18.83 -28.95 -25.35
C PRO A 7 -17.57 -28.38 -24.70
N PHE A 8 -16.94 -27.39 -25.33
CA PHE A 8 -15.77 -26.71 -24.76
C PHE A 8 -16.14 -25.84 -23.56
N ARG A 9 -17.27 -25.13 -23.59
CA ARG A 9 -17.76 -24.36 -22.43
C ARG A 9 -18.13 -25.27 -21.28
N PHE A 10 -18.70 -26.44 -21.56
CA PHE A 10 -19.01 -27.44 -20.55
C PHE A 10 -17.74 -27.93 -19.86
N VAL A 11 -16.72 -28.32 -20.63
CA VAL A 11 -15.41 -28.73 -20.07
C VAL A 11 -14.77 -27.61 -19.26
N LEU A 12 -14.80 -26.36 -19.73
CA LEU A 12 -14.27 -25.21 -18.99
C LEU A 12 -14.98 -24.99 -17.65
N ILE A 13 -16.31 -25.07 -17.62
CA ILE A 13 -17.09 -24.91 -16.38
C ILE A 13 -16.83 -26.09 -15.43
N ALA A 14 -16.74 -27.32 -15.95
CA ALA A 14 -16.44 -28.49 -15.14
C ALA A 14 -15.05 -28.41 -14.50
N VAL A 15 -14.03 -28.03 -15.28
CA VAL A 15 -12.65 -27.84 -14.77
C VAL A 15 -12.58 -26.67 -13.79
N ALA A 16 -13.23 -25.55 -14.09
CA ALA A 16 -13.28 -24.39 -13.18
C ALA A 16 -13.99 -24.74 -11.87
N GLY A 17 -15.11 -25.48 -11.93
CA GLY A 17 -15.83 -25.96 -10.77
C GLY A 17 -14.99 -26.90 -9.91
N TRP A 18 -14.32 -27.88 -10.54
CA TRP A 18 -13.43 -28.80 -9.84
C TRP A 18 -12.25 -28.09 -9.17
N MET A 19 -11.59 -27.17 -9.89
CA MET A 19 -10.49 -26.36 -9.37
C MET A 19 -10.94 -25.51 -8.18
N ASN A 20 -12.13 -24.90 -8.26
CA ASN A 20 -12.68 -24.09 -7.18
C ASN A 20 -12.95 -24.93 -5.92
N GLN A 21 -13.49 -26.14 -6.06
CA GLN A 21 -13.70 -27.04 -4.92
C GLN A 21 -12.39 -27.45 -4.26
N HIS A 22 -11.38 -27.77 -5.06
CA HIS A 22 -10.06 -28.12 -4.53
C HIS A 22 -9.41 -26.94 -3.79
N GLN A 23 -9.53 -25.72 -4.34
CA GLN A 23 -9.05 -24.51 -3.68
C GLN A 23 -9.78 -24.23 -2.36
N LEU A 24 -11.10 -24.48 -2.29
CA LEU A 24 -11.87 -24.31 -1.06
C LEU A 24 -11.38 -25.24 0.06
N GLN A 25 -11.08 -26.51 -0.26
CA GLN A 25 -10.53 -27.45 0.72
C GLN A 25 -9.19 -26.99 1.31
N ILE A 26 -8.31 -26.45 0.47
CA ILE A 26 -7.02 -25.90 0.92
C ILE A 26 -7.24 -24.68 1.82
N ILE A 27 -8.16 -23.78 1.45
CA ILE A 27 -8.49 -22.60 2.25
C ILE A 27 -9.05 -23.00 3.62
N ASP A 28 -9.93 -24.00 3.66
CA ASP A 28 -10.53 -24.46 4.91
C ASP A 28 -9.50 -25.13 5.82
N TYR A 29 -8.59 -25.93 5.26
CA TYR A 29 -7.45 -26.46 6.02
C TYR A 29 -6.57 -25.35 6.60
N LEU A 30 -6.17 -24.37 5.78
CA LEU A 30 -5.34 -23.24 6.22
C LEU A 30 -6.05 -22.36 7.25
N ARG A 31 -7.39 -22.23 7.17
CA ARG A 31 -8.19 -21.53 8.18
C ARG A 31 -8.12 -22.25 9.52
N GLU A 32 -8.24 -23.57 9.51
CA GLU A 32 -8.17 -24.38 10.72
C GLU A 32 -6.77 -24.38 11.33
N GLU A 33 -5.73 -24.48 10.50
CA GLU A 33 -4.34 -24.31 10.94
C GLU A 33 -4.12 -22.94 11.60
N ASN A 34 -4.62 -21.85 11.00
CA ASN A 34 -4.54 -20.52 11.62
C ASN A 34 -5.31 -20.43 12.95
N ARG A 35 -6.43 -21.15 13.12
CA ARG A 35 -7.17 -21.20 14.39
C ARG A 35 -6.34 -21.91 15.47
N VAL A 36 -5.82 -23.09 15.15
CA VAL A 36 -4.95 -23.85 16.07
C VAL A 36 -3.72 -23.02 16.46
N LEU A 37 -3.08 -22.34 15.51
CA LEU A 37 -1.96 -21.45 15.80
C LEU A 37 -2.37 -20.28 16.71
N ARG A 38 -3.55 -19.69 16.51
CA ARG A 38 -4.06 -18.63 17.40
C ARG A 38 -4.35 -19.14 18.82
N GLU A 39 -4.87 -20.37 18.94
CA GLU A 39 -5.11 -21.02 20.24
C GLU A 39 -3.80 -21.29 20.98
N GLN A 40 -2.79 -21.82 20.28
CA GLN A 40 -1.45 -22.04 20.84
C GLN A 40 -0.78 -20.74 21.31
N LEU A 41 -1.05 -19.63 20.62
CA LEU A 41 -0.55 -18.30 21.00
C LEU A 41 -1.30 -17.72 22.22
N GLY A 42 -2.36 -18.37 22.70
CA GLY A 42 -3.02 -18.08 23.99
C GLY A 42 -3.54 -16.64 24.11
N GLY A 43 -3.93 -16.01 23.00
CA GLY A 43 -4.37 -14.61 22.97
C GLY A 43 -3.27 -13.58 23.20
N ARG A 44 -1.99 -13.99 23.25
CA ARG A 44 -0.86 -13.05 23.36
C ARG A 44 -0.72 -12.23 22.08
N ARG A 45 -0.43 -10.95 22.25
CA ARG A 45 -0.20 -10.01 21.14
C ARG A 45 1.08 -10.42 20.39
N VAL A 46 0.93 -11.09 19.26
CA VAL A 46 2.06 -11.49 18.41
C VAL A 46 2.75 -10.26 17.84
N ARG A 47 4.03 -10.07 18.18
CA ARG A 47 4.86 -9.00 17.61
C ARG A 47 5.44 -9.48 16.29
N PHE A 48 4.85 -9.03 15.19
CA PHE A 48 5.40 -9.24 13.86
C PHE A 48 6.60 -8.32 13.61
N ASN A 49 7.67 -8.87 13.05
CA ASN A 49 8.81 -8.12 12.50
C ASN A 49 8.37 -7.38 11.22
N ASP A 50 9.06 -6.31 10.84
CA ASP A 50 8.70 -5.47 9.69
C ASP A 50 8.72 -6.25 8.36
N ASP A 51 9.61 -7.22 8.20
CA ASP A 51 9.59 -8.13 7.04
C ASP A 51 8.31 -8.99 6.99
N GLN A 52 7.87 -9.50 8.14
CA GLN A 52 6.63 -10.27 8.24
C GLN A 52 5.43 -9.38 7.93
N ARG A 53 5.39 -8.16 8.48
CA ARG A 53 4.36 -7.16 8.20
C ARG A 53 4.30 -6.82 6.72
N ARG A 54 5.46 -6.65 6.08
CA ARG A 54 5.56 -6.36 4.64
C ARG A 54 5.00 -7.47 3.78
N ARG A 55 5.40 -8.73 4.05
CA ARG A 55 4.88 -9.89 3.29
C ARG A 55 3.36 -10.02 3.45
N LEU A 56 2.85 -9.90 4.67
CA LEU A 56 1.41 -9.98 4.96
C LEU A 56 0.63 -8.84 4.28
N ALA A 57 1.14 -7.60 4.34
CA ALA A 57 0.50 -6.44 3.73
C ALA A 57 0.38 -6.56 2.20
N VAL A 58 1.41 -7.07 1.53
CA VAL A 58 1.39 -7.28 0.06
C VAL A 58 0.35 -8.33 -0.32
N LYS A 59 0.29 -9.46 0.40
CA LYS A 59 -0.71 -10.51 0.16
C LYS A 59 -2.13 -10.02 0.47
N ALA A 60 -2.31 -9.24 1.55
CA ALA A 60 -3.58 -8.65 1.93
C ALA A 60 -4.17 -7.72 0.86
N LYS A 61 -3.33 -6.95 0.15
CA LYS A 61 -3.77 -6.12 -0.98
C LYS A 61 -4.44 -6.95 -2.08
N GLY A 62 -3.89 -8.12 -2.40
CA GLY A 62 -4.40 -9.00 -3.45
C GLY A 62 -5.76 -9.63 -3.13
N LEU A 63 -6.05 -9.87 -1.85
CA LEU A 63 -7.30 -10.48 -1.39
C LEU A 63 -8.44 -9.45 -1.26
N GLY A 64 -8.12 -8.19 -0.96
CA GLY A 64 -9.12 -7.14 -0.74
C GLY A 64 -9.87 -7.30 0.59
N ARG A 65 -10.68 -6.29 0.95
CA ARG A 65 -11.26 -6.17 2.30
C ARG A 65 -12.31 -7.24 2.63
N ARG A 66 -13.13 -7.65 1.65
CA ARG A 66 -14.20 -8.64 1.85
C ARG A 66 -13.63 -10.03 2.11
N LEU A 67 -12.72 -10.48 1.26
CA LEU A 67 -12.10 -11.79 1.41
C LEU A 67 -11.23 -11.88 2.66
N LEU A 68 -10.53 -10.79 3.04
CA LEU A 68 -9.80 -10.75 4.31
C LEU A 68 -10.70 -10.89 5.55
N ALA A 69 -11.95 -10.41 5.50
CA ALA A 69 -12.89 -10.57 6.60
C ALA A 69 -13.37 -12.02 6.74
N GLU A 70 -13.35 -12.78 5.63
CA GLU A 70 -13.75 -14.19 5.59
C GLU A 70 -12.58 -15.14 5.94
N VAL A 71 -11.33 -14.67 5.94
CA VAL A 71 -10.16 -15.50 6.29
C VAL A 71 -9.88 -15.39 7.78
N ALA A 72 -9.57 -16.51 8.43
CA ALA A 72 -9.14 -16.55 9.83
C ALA A 72 -7.73 -15.96 9.98
N THR A 73 -7.60 -14.64 9.89
CA THR A 73 -6.30 -13.97 9.98
C THR A 73 -5.85 -13.83 11.44
N ILE A 74 -4.54 -14.01 11.69
CA ILE A 74 -3.92 -13.74 13.01
C ILE A 74 -3.92 -12.23 13.33
N VAL A 75 -3.89 -11.40 12.27
CA VAL A 75 -3.88 -9.94 12.34
C VAL A 75 -5.19 -9.42 11.76
N THR A 76 -5.82 -8.43 12.41
CA THR A 76 -7.06 -7.84 11.89
C THR A 76 -6.88 -7.30 10.46
N PRO A 77 -7.86 -7.51 9.55
CA PRO A 77 -7.79 -7.00 8.17
C PRO A 77 -7.45 -5.52 8.07
N GLU A 78 -7.99 -4.70 8.99
CA GLU A 78 -7.72 -3.26 9.07
C GLU A 78 -6.24 -2.96 9.28
N THR A 79 -5.58 -3.74 10.13
CA THR A 79 -4.16 -3.58 10.46
C THR A 79 -3.28 -3.95 9.26
N LEU A 80 -3.62 -5.02 8.54
CA LEU A 80 -2.91 -5.42 7.33
C LEU A 80 -2.98 -4.36 6.24
N LEU A 81 -4.16 -3.77 6.03
CA LEU A 81 -4.35 -2.67 5.08
C LEU A 81 -3.62 -1.39 5.54
N ALA A 82 -3.59 -1.12 6.85
CA ALA A 82 -2.83 -0.01 7.41
C ALA A 82 -1.31 -0.18 7.21
N TRP A 83 -0.77 -1.38 7.40
CA TRP A 83 0.62 -1.68 7.07
C TRP A 83 0.90 -1.49 5.59
N HIS A 84 -0.02 -1.90 4.71
CA HIS A 84 0.15 -1.67 3.28
C HIS A 84 0.22 -0.18 2.94
N ARG A 85 -0.67 0.66 3.50
CA ARG A 85 -0.62 2.11 3.31
C ARG A 85 0.69 2.71 3.82
N LYS A 86 1.22 2.24 4.95
CA LYS A 86 2.53 2.68 5.48
C LYS A 86 3.67 2.32 4.54
N LEU A 87 3.65 1.13 3.94
CA LEU A 87 4.65 0.74 2.94
C LEU A 87 4.59 1.62 1.69
N ILE A 88 3.38 2.01 1.25
CA ILE A 88 3.22 2.94 0.13
C ILE A 88 3.77 4.31 0.52
N ALA A 89 3.42 4.82 1.70
CA ALA A 89 3.91 6.11 2.17
C ALA A 89 5.44 6.14 2.25
N HIS A 90 6.07 5.07 2.74
CA HIS A 90 7.53 4.93 2.79
C HIS A 90 8.17 4.63 1.42
N LYS A 91 7.40 4.30 0.38
CA LYS A 91 7.91 4.23 -0.99
C LYS A 91 7.97 5.62 -1.63
N TYR A 92 7.12 6.53 -1.17
CA TYR A 92 6.94 7.87 -1.72
C TYR A 92 7.26 8.96 -0.69
N ASP A 93 8.02 8.62 0.35
CA ASP A 93 8.50 9.56 1.33
C ASP A 93 9.61 10.41 0.69
N GLY A 94 9.20 11.51 0.05
CA GLY A 94 10.11 12.50 -0.52
C GLY A 94 10.92 13.29 0.52
N THR A 95 11.16 12.73 1.72
CA THR A 95 11.94 13.36 2.79
C THR A 95 13.38 13.62 2.34
N ALA A 96 13.98 12.71 1.56
CA ALA A 96 15.26 12.93 0.88
C ALA A 96 15.20 14.10 -0.12
N GLN A 97 14.06 14.30 -0.78
CA GLN A 97 13.85 15.36 -1.77
C GLN A 97 13.57 16.74 -1.12
N ARG A 98 13.03 16.75 0.10
CA ARG A 98 12.82 17.97 0.90
C ARG A 98 14.09 18.45 1.61
N ALA A 99 15.04 17.57 1.93
CA ALA A 99 16.33 17.97 2.51
C ALA A 99 17.06 18.97 1.59
N GLY A 100 17.04 18.76 0.27
CA GLY A 100 17.60 19.71 -0.70
C GLY A 100 16.81 21.02 -0.88
N ALA A 101 15.54 21.08 -0.43
CA ALA A 101 14.73 22.30 -0.48
C ALA A 101 14.80 23.12 0.83
N SER A 102 15.04 22.46 1.97
CA SER A 102 15.13 23.12 3.28
C SER A 102 16.47 23.82 3.52
N GLU A 103 17.55 23.39 2.86
CA GLU A 103 18.87 24.02 3.02
C GLU A 103 18.95 25.42 2.39
N ASN A 104 17.99 25.76 1.52
CA ASN A 104 17.83 27.10 0.92
C ASN A 104 16.68 27.92 1.55
N SER A 105 16.18 27.55 2.73
CA SER A 105 15.18 28.35 3.43
C SER A 105 15.85 29.60 4.05
N PRO A 106 15.57 30.84 3.59
CA PRO A 106 16.22 32.03 4.12
C PRO A 106 15.78 32.19 5.57
N ARG A 107 16.72 32.05 6.50
CA ARG A 107 16.49 32.19 7.94
C ARG A 107 16.11 33.65 8.23
N TYR A 108 14.83 33.96 8.32
CA TYR A 108 14.37 35.27 8.77
C TYR A 108 14.72 35.41 10.26
N ARG A 109 15.75 36.21 10.54
CA ARG A 109 15.99 36.72 11.89
C ARG A 109 15.07 37.92 12.03
N GLU A 110 14.06 37.80 12.89
CA GLU A 110 13.24 38.95 13.30
C GLU A 110 14.16 39.99 13.95
N VAL A 111 14.35 41.10 13.25
CA VAL A 111 14.89 42.33 13.82
C VAL A 111 13.83 43.38 13.53
N GLY A 112 13.26 43.93 14.60
CA GLY A 112 12.19 44.92 14.54
C GLY A 112 12.57 46.09 13.63
N GLY A 113 11.70 46.37 12.65
CA GLY A 113 11.79 47.51 11.76
C GLY A 113 10.77 47.41 10.62
N PRO A 114 10.19 48.53 10.15
CA PRO A 114 9.06 48.51 9.23
C PRO A 114 9.45 47.91 7.87
N VAL A 115 8.72 46.87 7.49
CA VAL A 115 8.92 46.09 6.27
C VAL A 115 8.52 46.93 5.05
N THR A 116 9.48 47.63 4.44
CA THR A 116 9.33 48.10 3.05
C THR A 116 9.82 46.98 2.14
N ARG A 117 8.88 46.16 1.64
CA ARG A 117 9.15 45.18 0.58
C ARG A 117 9.19 45.92 -0.76
N VAL A 118 10.39 46.20 -1.27
CA VAL A 118 10.58 46.54 -2.69
C VAL A 118 10.97 45.26 -3.43
N PRO A 119 10.18 44.79 -4.41
CA PRO A 119 10.62 43.72 -5.30
C PRO A 119 11.72 44.29 -6.22
N LEU A 120 12.95 43.77 -6.10
CA LEU A 120 13.97 43.99 -7.11
C LEU A 120 13.58 43.23 -8.38
N ILE A 121 12.81 43.90 -9.23
CA ILE A 121 12.61 43.51 -10.62
C ILE A 121 13.99 43.59 -11.28
N ARG A 122 14.67 42.44 -11.40
CA ARG A 122 15.89 42.30 -12.22
C ARG A 122 15.50 42.31 -13.70
N ARG A 123 15.25 43.52 -14.22
CA ARG A 123 15.54 43.93 -15.61
C ARG A 123 17.04 44.28 -15.56
N GLU A 124 17.95 43.79 -16.39
CA GLU A 124 17.97 43.91 -17.84
C GLU A 124 18.87 42.82 -18.47
N ARG A 125 18.40 42.19 -19.56
CA ARG A 125 19.29 41.58 -20.56
C ARG A 125 19.74 42.70 -21.49
N GLY A 126 21.00 43.09 -21.38
CA GLY A 126 21.65 43.96 -22.36
C GLY A 126 21.87 43.20 -23.67
N PHE A 127 21.03 43.47 -24.67
CA PHE A 127 21.27 43.16 -26.07
C PHE A 127 21.69 44.46 -26.78
N ARG A 128 22.97 44.56 -27.10
CA ARG A 128 23.63 45.42 -28.11
C ARG A 128 24.92 44.66 -28.41
N GLY A 129 25.11 43.93 -29.52
CA GLY A 129 24.90 44.30 -30.91
C GLY A 129 25.98 45.30 -31.31
N ASN A 130 27.04 44.88 -32.02
CA ASN A 130 27.20 45.14 -33.46
C ASN A 130 28.57 44.72 -34.03
N VAL A 131 28.53 44.31 -35.31
CA VAL A 131 29.55 44.24 -36.39
C VAL A 131 30.78 43.34 -36.20
#